data_AF-A0A7Y2BIW5-F1
#
_entry.id   AF-A0A7Y2BIW5-F1
#
_cell.length_a   1.000
_cell.length_b   1.000
_cell.length_c   1.000
_cell.angle_alpha   90.00
_cell.angle_beta   90.00
_cell.angle_gamma   90.00
#
_symmetry.space_group_name_H-M   'P 1'
#
loop_
_entity.id
_entity.type
_entity.pdbx_description
1 polymer ?
#
loop_
_entity_poly.entity_id
_entity_poly.type
_entity_poly.pdbx_seq_one_letter_code
_entity_poly.pdbx_strand_id
1 'polypeptide(L)'
;DVDRPRIALEQKEAWARAVENGMRLRKGREHQFHDIYFDDFMADPIGEVAKAYARFGQPFTERAKEALTAWREAHKPGQFGTHNYTRDDFGQSPAQIHERYAAYLERFPGVLQKRGRSAA
;
A
#
# COMPACT_ATOMS: atom_id res chain seq x y z
N ASP A 1 16.79 -7.29 -26.42
CA ASP A 1 15.88 -6.17 -26.14
C ASP A 1 14.91 -6.58 -25.03
N VAL A 2 14.43 -5.65 -24.21
CA VAL A 2 13.53 -5.97 -23.08
C VAL A 2 12.07 -5.84 -23.53
N ASP A 3 11.32 -6.93 -23.45
CA ASP A 3 9.88 -6.96 -23.76
C ASP A 3 9.06 -6.37 -22.58
N ARG A 4 8.97 -5.03 -22.56
CA ARG A 4 8.27 -4.28 -21.51
C ARG A 4 6.77 -4.59 -21.45
N PRO A 5 6.02 -4.71 -22.57
CA PRO A 5 4.61 -5.08 -22.53
C PRO A 5 4.36 -6.46 -21.91
N ARG A 6 5.18 -7.47 -22.24
CA ARG A 6 5.07 -8.79 -21.61
C ARG A 6 5.34 -8.71 -20.11
N ILE A 7 6.40 -8.01 -19.69
CA ILE A 7 6.71 -7.82 -18.27
C ILE A 7 5.56 -7.13 -17.54
N ALA A 8 4.97 -6.08 -18.13
CA ALA A 8 3.83 -5.39 -17.52
C ALA A 8 2.63 -6.32 -17.31
N LEU A 9 2.32 -7.16 -18.30
CA LEU A 9 1.25 -8.14 -18.21
C LEU A 9 1.55 -9.18 -17.12
N GLU A 10 2.76 -9.73 -17.09
CA GLU A 10 3.19 -10.71 -16.08
C GLU A 10 3.11 -10.13 -14.66
N GLN A 11 3.60 -8.90 -14.47
CA GLN A 11 3.53 -8.21 -13.19
C GLN A 11 2.07 -7.91 -12.79
N LYS A 12 1.25 -7.42 -13.73
CA LYS A 12 -0.17 -7.16 -13.48
C LYS A 12 -0.88 -8.42 -12.97
N GLU A 13 -0.66 -9.57 -13.62
CA GLU A 13 -1.29 -10.83 -13.23
C GLU A 13 -0.71 -11.43 -11.94
N ALA A 14 0.60 -11.30 -11.71
CA ALA A 14 1.23 -11.76 -10.47
C ALA A 14 0.65 -11.03 -9.26
N TRP A 15 0.57 -9.70 -9.32
CA TRP A 15 0.03 -8.88 -8.24
C TRP A 15 -1.49 -9.06 -8.07
N ALA A 16 -2.24 -9.21 -9.16
CA ALA A 16 -3.67 -9.46 -9.08
C ALA A 16 -3.99 -10.79 -8.37
N ARG A 17 -3.27 -11.86 -8.73
CA ARG A 17 -3.37 -13.16 -8.02
C ARG A 17 -2.98 -13.04 -6.55
N ALA A 18 -1.97 -12.23 -6.22
CA ALA A 18 -1.54 -12.03 -4.84
C ALA A 18 -2.65 -11.38 -3.99
N VAL A 19 -3.28 -10.31 -4.48
CA VAL A 19 -4.36 -9.64 -3.74
C VAL A 19 -5.63 -10.50 -3.66
N GLU A 20 -5.97 -11.24 -4.71
CA GLU A 20 -7.08 -12.21 -4.70
C GLU A 20 -6.86 -13.31 -3.67
N ASN A 21 -5.66 -13.88 -3.62
CA ASN A 21 -5.30 -14.88 -2.62
C ASN A 21 -5.38 -14.32 -1.21
N GLY A 22 -4.90 -13.09 -0.99
CA GLY A 22 -5.02 -12.39 0.30
C GLY A 22 -6.48 -12.19 0.72
N MET A 23 -7.34 -11.72 -0.19
CA MET A 23 -8.78 -11.57 0.07
C MET A 23 -9.46 -12.91 0.36
N ARG A 24 -9.09 -13.97 -0.35
CA ARG A 24 -9.61 -15.33 -0.10
C ARG A 24 -9.19 -15.85 1.27
N LEU A 25 -7.92 -15.70 1.65
CA LEU A 25 -7.41 -16.12 2.96
C LEU A 25 -8.05 -15.35 4.12
N ARG A 26 -8.41 -14.08 3.87
CA ARG A 26 -9.05 -13.20 4.85
C ARG A 26 -10.50 -13.57 5.16
N LYS A 27 -11.22 -14.15 4.21
CA LYS A 27 -12.66 -14.41 4.34
C LYS A 27 -12.99 -15.21 5.60
N GLY A 28 -13.79 -14.62 6.49
CA GLY A 28 -14.17 -15.23 7.79
C GLY A 28 -13.11 -15.10 8.88
N ARG A 29 -12.01 -14.40 8.61
CA ARG A 29 -10.88 -14.16 9.53
C ARG A 29 -10.55 -12.68 9.65
N GLU A 30 -11.48 -11.80 9.33
CA GLU A 30 -11.28 -10.34 9.25
C GLU A 30 -10.76 -9.72 10.57
N HIS A 31 -11.00 -10.40 11.70
CA HIS A 31 -10.46 -10.03 13.01
C HIS A 31 -8.92 -10.16 13.11
N GLN A 32 -8.29 -10.95 12.24
CA GLN A 32 -6.83 -11.17 12.20
C GLN A 32 -6.11 -10.19 11.26
N PHE A 33 -6.85 -9.27 10.64
CA PHE A 33 -6.31 -8.32 9.66
C PHE A 33 -6.55 -6.89 10.11
N HIS A 34 -5.60 -6.03 9.78
CA HIS A 34 -5.68 -4.59 9.86
C HIS A 34 -5.19 -4.02 8.52
N ASP A 35 -5.94 -3.08 7.95
CA ASP A 35 -5.60 -2.46 6.67
C ASP A 35 -5.02 -1.09 6.92
N ILE A 36 -3.85 -0.83 6.33
CA ILE A 36 -3.21 0.48 6.34
C ILE A 36 -3.12 0.94 4.89
N TYR A 37 -3.74 2.07 4.58
CA TYR A 37 -3.62 2.69 3.27
C TYR A 37 -2.28 3.40 3.16
N PHE A 38 -1.63 3.29 2.00
CA PHE A 38 -0.31 3.89 1.78
C PHE A 38 -0.31 5.40 2.05
N ASP A 39 -1.31 6.13 1.54
CA ASP A 39 -1.39 7.59 1.74
C ASP A 39 -1.61 7.97 3.22
N ASP A 40 -2.41 7.21 3.96
CA ASP A 40 -2.61 7.41 5.40
C ASP A 40 -1.30 7.13 6.18
N PHE A 41 -0.59 6.06 5.81
CA PHE A 41 0.72 5.76 6.40
C PHE A 41 1.75 6.83 6.10
N MET A 42 1.79 7.36 4.87
CA MET A 42 2.72 8.42 4.50
C MET A 42 2.43 9.74 5.21
N ALA A 43 1.16 10.00 5.58
CA ALA A 43 0.76 11.17 6.33
C ALA A 43 1.09 11.04 7.83
N ASP A 44 0.79 9.88 8.43
CA ASP A 44 1.03 9.63 9.86
C ASP A 44 1.43 8.16 10.14
N PRO A 45 2.71 7.79 9.94
CA PRO A 45 3.17 6.43 10.18
C PRO A 45 2.98 5.98 11.62
N ILE A 46 3.13 6.89 12.59
CA ILE A 46 3.06 6.58 14.01
C ILE A 46 1.61 6.31 14.41
N GLY A 47 0.69 7.16 13.97
CA GLY A 47 -0.74 6.96 14.20
C GLY A 47 -1.27 5.68 13.56
N GLU A 48 -0.88 5.37 12.32
CA GLU A 48 -1.31 4.12 11.66
C GLU A 48 -0.80 2.87 12.39
N VAL A 49 0.45 2.86 12.85
CA VAL A 49 0.97 1.74 13.65
C VAL A 49 0.23 1.64 15.00
N ALA A 50 -0.06 2.76 15.67
CA ALA A 50 -0.81 2.75 16.92
C ALA A 50 -2.23 2.17 16.73
N LYS A 51 -2.91 2.47 15.62
CA LYS A 51 -4.21 1.88 15.26
C LYS A 51 -4.11 0.36 15.08
N ALA A 52 -3.04 -0.13 14.47
CA ALA A 52 -2.80 -1.57 14.32
C ALA A 52 -2.64 -2.27 15.68
N TYR A 53 -1.87 -1.69 16.60
CA TYR A 53 -1.74 -2.18 17.98
C TYR A 53 -3.09 -2.25 18.68
N ALA A 54 -3.87 -1.16 18.62
CA ALA A 54 -5.20 -1.08 19.22
C ALA A 54 -6.16 -2.13 18.63
N ARG A 55 -6.12 -2.36 17.31
CA ARG A 55 -6.94 -3.37 16.62
C ARG A 55 -6.73 -4.77 17.18
N PHE A 56 -5.49 -5.10 17.55
CA PHE A 56 -5.13 -6.42 18.07
C PHE A 56 -5.04 -6.47 19.60
N GLY A 57 -5.49 -5.43 20.29
CA GLY A 57 -5.46 -5.36 21.76
C GLY A 57 -4.05 -5.39 22.35
N GLN A 58 -3.05 -4.94 21.59
CA GLN A 58 -1.67 -4.88 22.04
C GLN A 58 -1.32 -3.49 22.58
N PRO A 59 -0.53 -3.40 23.67
CA PRO A 59 -0.10 -2.11 24.20
C PRO A 59 0.92 -1.45 23.27
N PHE A 60 0.64 -0.23 22.82
CA PHE A 60 1.60 0.61 22.11
C PHE A 60 2.46 1.37 23.14
N THR A 61 3.61 0.81 23.49
CA THR A 61 4.46 1.33 24.57
C THR A 61 5.27 2.55 24.14
N GLU A 62 5.71 3.37 25.11
CA GLU A 62 6.60 4.50 24.84
C GLU A 62 7.89 4.08 24.13
N ARG A 63 8.48 2.93 24.50
CA ARG A 63 9.65 2.37 23.80
C ARG A 63 9.37 2.10 22.31
N ALA A 64 8.19 1.56 21.99
CA ALA A 64 7.80 1.30 20.60
C ALA A 64 7.63 2.60 19.81
N LYS A 65 7.00 3.61 20.45
CA LYS A 65 6.82 4.95 19.88
C LYS A 65 8.15 5.66 19.64
N GLU A 66 9.09 5.59 20.59
CA GLU A 66 10.44 6.15 20.45
C GLU A 66 11.22 5.49 19.31
N ALA A 67 11.20 4.15 19.23
CA ALA A 67 11.87 3.42 18.16
C ALA A 67 11.32 3.77 16.78
N LEU A 68 9.99 3.87 16.65
CA LEU A 68 9.34 4.24 15.38
C LEU A 68 9.62 5.69 14.99
N THR A 69 9.66 6.60 15.97
CA THR A 69 10.02 8.01 15.77
C THR A 69 11.46 8.13 15.28
N ALA A 70 12.40 7.43 15.91
CA ALA A 70 13.80 7.40 15.49
C ALA A 70 13.97 6.84 14.07
N TRP A 71 13.26 5.75 13.74
CA TRP A 71 13.26 5.20 12.38
C TRP A 71 12.74 6.20 11.35
N ARG A 72 11.63 6.90 11.64
CA ARG A 72 11.04 7.91 10.76
C ARG A 72 12.00 9.06 10.48
N GLU A 73 12.69 9.55 11.50
CA GLU A 73 13.67 10.64 11.33
C GLU A 73 14.86 10.21 10.47
N ALA A 74 15.29 8.94 10.55
CA ALA A 74 16.36 8.40 9.71
C ALA A 74 15.92 8.13 8.25
N HIS A 75 14.65 7.81 8.00
CA HIS A 75 14.14 7.33 6.70
C HIS A 75 13.16 8.30 6.03
N LYS A 76 13.53 9.59 5.95
CA LYS A 76 12.63 10.60 5.38
C LYS A 76 12.28 10.29 3.92
N PRO A 77 11.00 10.38 3.53
CA PRO A 77 10.57 10.13 2.16
C PRO A 77 11.28 11.04 1.15
N GLY A 78 11.74 10.49 0.03
CA GLY A 78 12.41 11.24 -1.04
C GLY A 78 13.94 11.09 -1.09
N GLN A 79 14.54 10.30 -0.19
CA GLN A 79 15.98 10.00 -0.21
C GLN A 79 16.46 9.27 -1.48
N PHE A 80 15.56 8.67 -2.28
CA PHE A 80 15.92 7.84 -3.45
C PHE A 80 15.56 8.44 -4.82
N GLY A 81 15.34 9.77 -4.90
CA GLY A 81 15.07 10.46 -6.17
C GLY A 81 13.70 10.12 -6.80
N THR A 82 13.20 11.03 -7.64
CA THR A 82 12.00 10.80 -8.44
C THR A 82 12.34 10.00 -9.69
N HIS A 83 11.89 8.75 -9.75
CA HIS A 83 12.00 7.95 -10.96
C HIS A 83 10.90 8.37 -11.94
N ASN A 84 11.28 9.04 -13.03
CA ASN A 84 10.35 9.39 -14.10
C ASN A 84 10.17 8.19 -15.03
N TYR A 85 9.12 7.41 -14.78
CA TYR A 85 8.66 6.39 -15.73
C TYR A 85 7.53 6.97 -16.58
N THR A 86 7.69 6.99 -17.90
CA THR A 86 6.57 7.25 -18.83
C THR A 86 5.74 5.98 -18.96
N ARG A 87 4.42 6.10 -18.75
CA ARG A 87 3.48 4.96 -18.73
C ARG A 87 3.33 4.27 -20.10
N ASP A 88 3.68 4.99 -21.16
CA ASP A 88 3.36 4.61 -22.54
C ASP A 88 4.15 3.36 -23.02
N ASP A 89 5.26 3.02 -22.35
CA ASP A 89 6.14 1.91 -22.74
C ASP A 89 5.59 0.50 -22.39
N PHE A 90 4.55 0.42 -21.55
CA PHE A 90 4.11 -0.84 -20.94
C PHE A 90 2.82 -1.42 -21.55
N GLY A 91 2.16 -0.70 -22.46
CA GLY A 91 0.98 -1.19 -23.17
C GLY A 91 -0.22 -1.53 -22.27
N GLN A 92 -0.29 -0.98 -21.04
CA GLN A 92 -1.40 -1.16 -20.11
C GLN A 92 -2.03 0.19 -19.78
N SER A 93 -3.30 0.36 -20.11
CA SER A 93 -4.06 1.56 -19.72
C SER A 93 -4.48 1.50 -18.25
N PRO A 94 -4.68 2.66 -17.58
CA PRO A 94 -5.26 2.70 -16.23
C PRO A 94 -6.60 1.99 -16.12
N ALA A 95 -7.44 2.05 -17.17
CA ALA A 95 -8.73 1.38 -17.21
C ALA A 95 -8.58 -0.16 -17.14
N GLN A 96 -7.67 -0.73 -17.94
CA GLN A 96 -7.38 -2.18 -17.90
C GLN A 96 -6.82 -2.63 -16.54
N ILE A 97 -6.06 -1.77 -15.86
CA ILE A 97 -5.58 -2.05 -14.51
C ILE A 97 -6.75 -1.99 -13.53
N HIS A 98 -7.57 -0.95 -13.53
CA HIS A 98 -8.71 -0.85 -12.61
C HIS A 98 -9.71 -1.98 -12.80
N GLU A 99 -10.01 -2.36 -14.04
CA GLU A 99 -10.87 -3.50 -14.37
C GLU A 99 -10.31 -4.80 -13.78
N ARG A 100 -9.01 -5.06 -13.99
CA ARG A 100 -8.36 -6.27 -13.47
C ARG A 100 -8.38 -6.36 -11.93
N TYR A 101 -8.38 -5.22 -11.25
CA TYR A 101 -8.37 -5.12 -9.78
C TYR A 101 -9.74 -4.75 -9.19
N ALA A 102 -10.82 -4.80 -9.98
CA ALA A 102 -12.13 -4.27 -9.57
C ALA A 102 -12.62 -4.79 -8.23
N ALA A 103 -12.56 -6.12 -8.00
CA ALA A 103 -12.97 -6.73 -6.72
C ALA A 103 -12.13 -6.26 -5.53
N TYR A 104 -10.82 -6.02 -5.74
CA TYR A 104 -9.95 -5.47 -4.69
C TYR A 104 -10.29 -4.01 -4.40
N LEU A 105 -10.50 -3.20 -5.44
CA LEU A 105 -10.84 -1.78 -5.30
C LEU A 105 -12.23 -1.57 -4.68
N GLU A 106 -13.19 -2.45 -4.97
CA GLU A 106 -14.50 -2.46 -4.31
C GLU A 106 -14.37 -2.72 -2.80
N ARG A 107 -13.51 -3.66 -2.41
CA ARG A 107 -13.26 -3.95 -1.00
C ARG A 107 -12.45 -2.86 -0.29
N PHE A 108 -11.51 -2.21 -1.00
CA PHE A 108 -10.60 -1.21 -0.45
C PHE A 108 -10.67 0.11 -1.24
N PRO A 109 -11.79 0.86 -1.16
CA PRO A 109 -11.99 2.06 -1.97
C PRO A 109 -11.00 3.20 -1.65
N GLY A 110 -10.36 3.17 -0.47
CA GLY A 110 -9.32 4.14 -0.09
C GLY A 110 -8.07 4.12 -0.98
N VAL A 111 -7.84 3.06 -1.75
CA VAL A 111 -6.68 2.95 -2.67
C VAL A 111 -6.71 4.03 -3.77
N LEU A 112 -7.90 4.46 -4.20
CA LEU A 112 -8.05 5.49 -5.23
C LEU A 112 -8.10 6.91 -4.65
N GLN A 113 -8.17 7.05 -3.32
CA GLN A 113 -8.27 8.34 -2.66
C GLN A 113 -6.86 8.90 -2.46
N LYS A 114 -6.50 9.92 -3.24
CA LYS A 114 -5.28 10.68 -2.97
C LYS A 114 -5.51 11.58 -1.77
N ARG A 115 -4.67 11.47 -0.75
CA ARG A 115 -4.62 12.46 0.34
C ARG A 115 -3.38 13.33 0.20
N GLY A 116 -3.56 14.64 0.32
CA GLY A 116 -2.45 15.58 0.38
C GLY A 116 -1.58 15.25 1.60
N ARG A 117 -0.26 15.31 1.45
CA ARG A 117 0.65 15.22 2.61
C ARG A 117 0.24 16.29 3.61
N SER A 118 -0.06 15.88 4.85
CA SER A 118 -0.17 16.84 5.95
C SER A 118 1.20 17.48 6.11
N ALA A 119 1.27 18.80 5.93
CA ALA A 119 2.44 19.58 6.31
C ALA A 119 2.48 19.59 7.84
N ALA A 120 3.46 18.89 8.41
CA ALA A 120 3.91 19.07 9.78
C ALA A 120 5.41 19.36 9.73
#